data_AF-X1C453-F1
#
_entry.id   AF-X1C453-F1
#
_cell.length_a   1.000
_cell.length_b   1.000
_cell.length_c   1.000
_cell.angle_alpha   90.00
_cell.angle_beta   90.00
_cell.angle_gamma   90.00
#
_symmetry.space_group_name_H-M   'P 1'
#
loop_
_entity.id
_entity.type
_entity.pdbx_description
1 polymer ?
#
loop_
_entity_poly.entity_id
_entity_poly.type
_entity_poly.pdbx_seq_one_letter_code
_entity_poly.pdbx_strand_id
1 'polypeptide(L)'
;AIRIIGEVTEEKIKILQNADEIVIEEIKRAGLYKSIWQSFAVLASIKSVGVMGDERTYAYPIIIRAVSSADAMTADWVKLPHKVLERMSTRIIGEVDGVNRVVYDISSKPPSTIEWE
;
A
#
# COMPACT_ATOMS: atom_id res chain seq x y z
N ALA A 1 -8.95 10.17 -4.56
CA ALA A 1 -10.08 9.98 -3.63
C ALA A 1 -10.26 8.50 -3.30
N ILE A 2 -10.46 7.61 -4.29
CA ILE A 2 -10.73 6.16 -4.12
C ILE A 2 -9.66 5.28 -3.42
N ARG A 3 -8.55 5.86 -2.98
CA ARG A 3 -7.45 5.15 -2.28
C ARG A 3 -7.34 5.53 -0.80
N ILE A 4 -8.22 6.41 -0.33
CA ILE A 4 -8.40 6.69 1.09
C ILE A 4 -9.77 6.16 1.43
N ILE A 5 -9.84 5.16 2.30
CA ILE A 5 -11.13 4.58 2.66
C ILE A 5 -11.87 5.55 3.58
N GLY A 6 -13.08 5.95 3.17
CA GLY A 6 -13.94 6.87 3.92
C GLY A 6 -13.53 8.34 3.77
N GLU A 7 -13.63 9.13 4.85
CA GLU A 7 -13.47 10.58 4.77
C GLU A 7 -12.06 10.99 4.30
N VAL A 8 -12.02 11.83 3.26
CA VAL A 8 -10.80 12.38 2.67
C VAL A 8 -10.46 13.71 3.33
N THR A 9 -9.28 13.78 3.96
CA THR A 9 -8.74 14.99 4.60
C THR A 9 -7.35 15.30 4.05
N GLU A 10 -6.88 16.55 4.20
CA GLU A 10 -5.54 16.97 3.75
C GLU A 10 -4.42 16.13 4.39
N GLU A 11 -4.54 15.82 5.68
CA GLU A 11 -3.61 14.95 6.40
C GLU A 11 -3.52 13.57 5.75
N LYS A 12 -4.67 12.93 5.50
CA LYS A 12 -4.73 11.60 4.89
C LYS A 12 -4.22 11.60 3.45
N ILE A 13 -4.46 12.67 2.71
CA ILE A 13 -3.91 12.85 1.35
C ILE A 13 -2.38 12.85 1.41
N LYS A 14 -1.79 13.61 2.33
CA LYS A 14 -0.33 13.68 2.49
C LYS A 14 0.27 12.33 2.88
N ILE A 15 -0.34 11.63 3.84
CA ILE A 15 0.08 10.28 4.24
C ILE A 15 0.07 9.33 3.05
N LEU A 16 -1.04 9.30 2.31
CA LEU A 16 -1.18 8.41 1.16
C LEU A 16 -0.17 8.75 0.06
N GLN A 17 0.04 10.03 -0.27
CA GLN A 17 0.98 10.45 -1.30
C GLN A 17 2.41 9.98 -0.99
N ASN A 18 2.86 10.20 0.25
CA ASN A 18 4.19 9.77 0.68
C ASN A 18 4.34 8.24 0.63
N ALA A 19 3.31 7.50 1.07
CA ALA A 19 3.33 6.04 1.02
C ALA A 19 3.31 5.50 -0.43
N ASP A 20 2.49 6.10 -1.31
CA ASP A 20 2.37 5.69 -2.72
C ASP A 20 3.67 5.94 -3.48
N GLU A 21 4.35 7.07 -3.20
CA GLU A 21 5.67 7.37 -3.76
C GLU A 21 6.67 6.24 -3.46
N ILE A 22 6.77 5.80 -2.21
CA ILE A 22 7.65 4.69 -1.81
C ILE A 22 7.28 3.39 -2.54
N VAL A 23 5.99 3.06 -2.68
CA VAL A 23 5.55 1.87 -3.43
C VAL A 23 6.04 1.95 -4.88
N ILE A 24 5.83 3.08 -5.55
CA ILE A 24 6.24 3.26 -6.95
C ILE A 24 7.75 3.21 -7.10
N GLU A 25 8.50 3.84 -6.20
CA GLU A 25 9.97 3.83 -6.20
C GLU A 25 10.52 2.41 -6.05
N GLU A 26 10.03 1.64 -5.08
CA GLU A 26 10.55 0.29 -4.83
C GLU A 26 10.15 -0.70 -5.94
N ILE A 27 8.99 -0.54 -6.56
CA ILE A 27 8.61 -1.30 -7.77
C ILE A 27 9.55 -0.96 -8.94
N LYS A 28 9.86 0.33 -9.16
CA LYS A 28 10.81 0.75 -10.21
C LYS A 28 12.22 0.25 -9.93
N ARG A 29 12.68 0.36 -8.68
CA ARG A 29 13.99 -0.14 -8.22
C ARG A 29 14.12 -1.65 -8.42
N ALA A 30 13.03 -2.39 -8.27
CA ALA A 30 12.98 -3.83 -8.52
C ALA A 30 12.89 -4.21 -10.02
N GLY A 31 12.79 -3.23 -10.93
CA GLY A 31 12.61 -3.47 -12.36
C GLY A 31 11.22 -4.00 -12.74
N LEU A 32 10.24 -3.93 -11.84
CA LEU A 32 8.92 -4.54 -12.01
C LEU A 32 7.87 -3.58 -12.59
N TYR A 33 8.18 -2.29 -12.72
CA TYR A 33 7.22 -1.26 -13.09
C TYR A 33 6.53 -1.49 -14.43
N LYS A 34 7.23 -2.10 -15.40
CA LYS A 34 6.66 -2.41 -16.73
C LYS A 34 5.94 -3.76 -16.77
N SER A 35 6.18 -4.65 -15.81
CA SER A 35 5.60 -6.00 -15.77
C SER A 35 4.34 -6.09 -14.92
N ILE A 36 4.11 -5.10 -14.06
CA ILE A 36 2.93 -5.02 -13.20
C ILE A 36 1.92 -4.09 -13.86
N TRP A 37 0.64 -4.49 -13.87
CA TRP A 37 -0.41 -3.67 -14.45
C TRP A 37 -0.67 -2.41 -13.61
N GLN A 38 -0.92 -2.60 -12.31
CA GLN A 38 -1.07 -1.50 -11.36
C GLN A 38 -0.41 -1.87 -10.04
N SER A 39 0.27 -0.89 -9.43
CA SER A 39 0.80 -0.98 -8.07
C SER A 39 0.59 0.36 -7.36
N PHE A 40 0.03 0.36 -6.16
CA PHE A 40 -0.26 1.56 -5.39
C PHE A 40 -0.47 1.27 -3.91
N ALA A 41 -0.45 2.33 -3.09
CA ALA A 41 -0.85 2.32 -1.70
C ALA A 41 -2.35 2.67 -1.53
N VAL A 42 -2.96 2.15 -0.48
CA VAL A 42 -4.31 2.50 0.01
C VAL A 42 -4.22 2.79 1.51
N LEU A 43 -4.86 3.87 1.95
CA LEU A 43 -4.93 4.24 3.36
C LEU A 43 -6.23 3.71 3.96
N ALA A 44 -6.12 2.82 4.94
CA ALA A 44 -7.29 2.24 5.59
C ALA A 44 -8.01 3.25 6.50
N SER A 45 -9.30 3.07 6.69
CA SER A 45 -10.13 3.89 7.59
C SER A 45 -9.96 3.54 9.08
N ILE A 46 -9.16 2.53 9.39
CA ILE A 46 -8.88 2.07 10.76
C ILE A 46 -7.50 2.54 11.22
N LYS A 47 -7.32 2.66 12.54
CA LYS A 47 -6.00 2.80 13.16
C LYS A 47 -5.61 1.49 13.84
N SER A 48 -4.31 1.26 13.96
CA SER A 48 -3.76 0.05 14.57
C SER A 48 -2.78 0.41 15.68
N VAL A 49 -2.63 -0.48 16.66
CA VAL A 49 -1.62 -0.34 17.70
C VAL A 49 -0.26 -0.75 17.13
N GLY A 50 0.76 0.06 17.39
CA GLY A 50 2.16 -0.20 17.09
C GLY A 50 3.04 0.19 18.27
N VAL A 51 4.34 -0.05 18.12
CA VAL A 51 5.37 0.41 19.06
C VAL A 51 6.43 1.12 18.24
N MET A 52 6.74 2.37 18.59
CA MET A 52 7.79 3.17 17.98
C MET A 52 8.65 3.75 19.11
N GLY A 53 9.94 3.41 19.13
CA GLY A 53 10.76 3.62 20.32
C GLY A 53 10.20 2.83 21.50
N ASP A 54 10.01 3.49 22.64
CA ASP A 54 9.47 2.90 23.86
C ASP A 54 7.96 3.20 24.07
N GLU A 55 7.32 3.89 23.12
CA GLU A 55 5.92 4.31 23.22
C GLU A 55 4.98 3.52 22.31
N ARG A 56 3.74 3.34 22.79
CA ARG A 56 2.65 2.78 21.98
C ARG A 56 2.12 3.84 21.03
N THR A 57 1.99 3.50 19.76
CA THR A 57 1.41 4.37 18.75
C THR A 57 0.03 3.88 18.32
N TYR A 58 -0.85 4.81 17.96
CA TYR A 58 -2.12 4.53 17.34
C TYR A 58 -2.22 5.28 16.01
N ALA A 59 -1.82 4.60 14.94
CA ALA A 59 -1.58 5.19 13.62
C ALA A 59 -2.18 4.31 12.52
N TYR A 60 -2.17 4.79 11.27
CA TYR A 60 -2.83 4.11 10.17
C TYR A 60 -2.01 2.93 9.64
N PRO A 61 -2.67 1.85 9.18
CA PRO A 61 -2.05 0.89 8.30
C PRO A 61 -2.10 1.37 6.84
N ILE A 62 -1.04 1.10 6.08
CA ILE A 62 -1.02 1.19 4.62
C ILE A 62 -1.24 -0.20 4.03
N ILE A 63 -2.16 -0.28 3.08
CA ILE A 63 -2.37 -1.48 2.27
C ILE A 63 -1.63 -1.28 0.95
N ILE A 64 -0.70 -2.17 0.62
CA ILE A 64 -0.07 -2.22 -0.69
C ILE A 64 -0.93 -3.10 -1.59
N ARG A 65 -1.22 -2.60 -2.79
CA ARG A 65 -1.90 -3.34 -3.85
C ARG A 65 -0.97 -3.43 -5.06
N ALA A 66 -0.75 -4.63 -5.58
CA ALA A 66 -0.12 -4.82 -6.88
C ALA A 66 -0.80 -5.96 -7.63
N VAL A 67 -1.25 -5.70 -8.85
CA VAL A 67 -2.01 -6.64 -9.66
C VAL A 67 -1.44 -6.77 -11.07
N SER A 68 -1.60 -7.96 -11.65
CA SER A 68 -1.42 -8.23 -13.07
C SER A 68 -2.76 -8.54 -13.70
N SER A 69 -2.98 -8.06 -14.92
CA SER A 69 -4.23 -8.28 -15.66
C SER A 69 -3.95 -8.32 -17.15
N ALA A 70 -4.69 -9.16 -17.88
CA ALA A 70 -4.66 -9.22 -19.34
C ALA A 70 -5.79 -8.40 -19.99
N ASP A 71 -6.91 -8.20 -19.29
CA ASP A 71 -8.16 -7.68 -19.88
C ASP A 71 -8.99 -6.79 -18.95
N ALA A 72 -8.45 -6.40 -17.79
CA ALA A 72 -9.12 -5.64 -16.71
C ALA A 72 -10.38 -6.30 -16.12
N MET A 73 -10.89 -7.40 -16.69
CA MET A 73 -12.02 -8.18 -16.16
C MET A 73 -11.55 -9.12 -15.05
N THR A 74 -10.37 -9.71 -15.23
CA THR A 74 -9.70 -10.54 -14.21
C THR A 74 -8.36 -9.93 -13.82
N ALA A 75 -7.98 -10.07 -12.55
CA ALA A 75 -6.66 -9.64 -12.10
C ALA A 75 -6.17 -10.52 -10.95
N ASP A 76 -4.91 -10.94 -11.04
CA ASP A 76 -4.24 -11.65 -9.97
C ASP A 76 -3.33 -10.70 -9.20
N TRP A 77 -3.28 -10.89 -7.88
CA TRP A 77 -2.28 -10.21 -7.06
C TRP A 77 -0.87 -10.68 -7.45
N VAL A 78 0.08 -9.75 -7.49
CA VAL A 78 1.44 -10.05 -7.91
C VAL A 78 2.20 -10.70 -6.76
N LYS A 79 2.88 -11.82 -7.00
CA LYS A 79 3.80 -12.42 -6.02
C LYS A 79 5.10 -11.60 -5.97
N LEU A 80 5.03 -10.43 -5.34
CA LEU A 80 6.19 -9.56 -5.19
C LEU A 80 7.30 -10.29 -4.41
N PRO A 81 8.57 -10.17 -4.82
CA PRO A 81 9.67 -10.74 -4.04
C PRO A 81 9.63 -10.21 -2.61
N HIS A 82 9.79 -11.09 -1.62
CA HIS A 82 9.69 -10.68 -0.21
C HIS A 82 10.66 -9.55 0.16
N LYS A 83 11.84 -9.48 -0.47
CA LYS A 83 12.79 -8.36 -0.29
C LYS A 83 12.26 -7.01 -0.76
N VAL A 84 11.37 -6.98 -1.75
CA VAL A 84 10.70 -5.76 -2.20
C VAL A 84 9.66 -5.33 -1.16
N LEU A 85 8.85 -6.29 -0.69
CA LEU A 85 7.85 -6.05 0.37
C LEU A 85 8.50 -5.59 1.69
N GLU A 86 9.62 -6.20 2.06
CA GLU A 86 10.40 -5.84 3.26
C GLU A 86 10.91 -4.40 3.16
N ARG A 87 11.54 -4.02 2.04
CA ARG A 87 12.02 -2.63 1.83
C ARG A 87 10.88 -1.63 1.85
N MET A 88 9.77 -1.91 1.17
CA MET A 88 8.58 -1.04 1.21
C MET A 88 8.06 -0.88 2.63
N SER A 89 7.93 -1.98 3.38
CA SER A 89 7.46 -1.96 4.77
C SER A 89 8.36 -1.12 5.66
N THR A 90 9.68 -1.34 5.60
CA THR A 90 10.67 -0.59 6.37
C THR A 90 10.62 0.91 6.05
N ARG A 91 10.61 1.26 4.76
CA ARG A 91 10.58 2.66 4.32
C ARG A 91 9.26 3.34 4.68
N ILE A 92 8.12 2.71 4.42
CA ILE A 92 6.81 3.29 4.74
C ILE A 92 6.69 3.55 6.25
N ILE A 93 7.06 2.59 7.10
CA ILE A 93 6.97 2.75 8.56
C ILE A 93 7.98 3.78 9.08
N GLY A 94 9.17 3.86 8.47
CA GLY A 94 10.25 4.75 8.92
C GLY A 94 10.20 6.18 8.36
N GLU A 95 9.60 6.39 7.18
CA GLU A 95 9.62 7.65 6.44
C GLU A 95 8.24 8.35 6.42
N VAL A 96 7.13 7.64 6.65
CA VAL A 96 5.77 8.20 6.56
C VAL A 96 5.18 8.41 7.95
N ASP A 97 5.14 9.67 8.37
CA ASP A 97 4.47 10.08 9.62
C ASP A 97 3.00 9.63 9.64
N GLY A 98 2.55 9.08 10.77
CA GLY A 98 1.18 8.63 10.93
C GLY A 98 0.89 7.22 10.38
N VAL A 99 1.92 6.47 9.99
CA VAL A 99 1.82 5.05 9.61
C VAL A 99 2.60 4.16 10.57
N ASN A 100 2.03 3.04 11.00
CA ASN A 100 2.73 2.09 11.89
C ASN A 100 2.60 0.63 11.50
N ARG A 101 1.98 0.37 10.34
CA ARG A 101 1.72 -0.98 9.86
C ARG A 101 1.61 -0.97 8.35
N VAL A 102 2.09 -2.03 7.73
CA VAL A 102 1.95 -2.27 6.30
C VAL A 102 1.36 -3.66 6.11
N VAL A 103 0.40 -3.77 5.20
CA VAL A 103 -0.20 -5.04 4.77
C VAL A 103 -0.16 -5.13 3.25
N TYR A 104 -0.23 -6.35 2.72
CA TYR A 104 -0.26 -6.59 1.28
C TYR A 104 -1.55 -7.31 0.90
N ASP A 105 -2.28 -6.77 -0.07
CA ASP A 105 -3.56 -7.33 -0.52
C ASP A 105 -3.32 -8.49 -1.51
N ILE A 106 -3.59 -9.70 -1.02
CA ILE A 106 -3.44 -10.97 -1.74
C ILE A 106 -4.76 -11.50 -2.33
N SER A 107 -5.76 -10.63 -2.51
CA SER A 107 -7.06 -10.99 -3.07
C SER A 107 -7.08 -10.84 -4.59
N SER A 108 -7.48 -11.86 -5.35
CA SER A 108 -7.69 -11.75 -6.81
C SER A 108 -9.05 -11.15 -7.14
N LYS A 109 -9.15 -10.56 -8.34
CA LYS A 109 -10.41 -10.14 -8.99
C LYS A 109 -10.81 -11.21 -10.01
N PRO A 110 -11.98 -11.86 -9.89
CA PRO A 110 -12.91 -11.88 -8.73
C PRO A 110 -12.37 -12.71 -7.53
N PRO A 111 -12.95 -12.58 -6.31
CA PRO A 111 -14.17 -11.84 -5.96
C PRO A 111 -13.95 -10.37 -5.60
N SER A 112 -12.71 -9.92 -5.43
CA SER A 112 -12.43 -8.51 -5.08
C SER A 112 -12.46 -7.61 -6.31
N THR A 113 -12.30 -6.31 -6.09
CA THR A 113 -11.94 -5.32 -7.12
C THR A 113 -10.43 -5.02 -7.09
N ILE A 114 -9.94 -4.19 -8.02
CA ILE A 114 -8.55 -3.72 -8.00
C ILE A 114 -8.40 -2.61 -6.95
N GLU A 115 -9.27 -1.60 -7.03
CA GLU A 115 -9.40 -0.52 -6.06
C GLU A 115 -10.21 -1.00 -4.84
N TRP A 116 -10.09 -0.28 -3.72
CA TRP A 116 -10.79 -0.59 -2.47
C TRP A 116 -12.06 0.23 -2.25
N GLU A 117 -12.27 1.28 -3.05
CA GLU A 117 -13.47 2.13 -3.04
C GLU A 117 -13.80 2.62 -4.47
#